data_AF-A0A2G0QDQ1-F1
#
_entry.id   AF-A0A2G0QDQ1-F1
#
_cell.length_a   1.000
_cell.length_b   1.000
_cell.length_c   1.000
_cell.angle_alpha   90.00
_cell.angle_beta   90.00
_cell.angle_gamma   90.00
#
_symmetry.space_group_name_H-M   'P 1'
#
loop_
_entity.id
_entity.type
_entity.pdbx_description
1 polymer ?
#
loop_
_entity_poly.entity_id
_entity_poly.type
_entity_poly.pdbx_seq_one_letter_code
_entity_poly.pdbx_strand_id
1 'polypeptide(L)'
;MDKLVELFCDVDDFCRAFIPQWTQFCLENRYRQRHRQDRMSLSEIMVILVLFHMSAHRNFKTFYLGFIWQYHHKDFPTLLSYTRFISVAPSVLVPLCCYFTRLKGKHIGITFIDSTCLRVCRNIRIPHHQVFKGISDGGKRQWDSFMNLSCI
;
A
#
# COMPACT_ATOMS: atom_id res chain seq x y z
N MET A 1 -13.19 -16.61 -15.43
CA MET A 1 -12.92 -15.15 -15.47
C MET A 1 -13.33 -14.48 -14.15
N ASP A 2 -13.56 -15.28 -13.11
CA ASP A 2 -14.51 -14.85 -12.07
C ASP A 2 -13.83 -14.09 -10.93
N LYS A 3 -12.55 -14.37 -10.66
CA LYS A 3 -11.81 -13.76 -9.55
C LYS A 3 -11.48 -12.28 -9.75
N LEU A 4 -11.25 -11.84 -10.99
CA LEU A 4 -10.96 -10.42 -11.26
C LEU A 4 -12.23 -9.57 -11.14
N VAL A 5 -13.35 -10.09 -11.66
CA VAL A 5 -14.66 -9.43 -11.55
C VAL A 5 -15.11 -9.39 -10.10
N GLU A 6 -14.97 -10.48 -9.35
CA GLU A 6 -15.30 -10.55 -7.92
C GLU A 6 -14.46 -9.55 -7.11
N LEU A 7 -13.14 -9.50 -7.33
CA LEU A 7 -12.26 -8.52 -6.69
C LEU A 7 -12.66 -7.08 -7.05
N PHE A 8 -12.97 -6.83 -8.32
CA PHE A 8 -13.42 -5.52 -8.77
C PHE A 8 -14.71 -5.10 -8.08
N CYS A 9 -15.72 -5.97 -8.03
CA CYS A 9 -16.98 -5.70 -7.36
C CYS A 9 -16.79 -5.39 -5.87
N ASP A 10 -16.00 -6.19 -5.13
CA ASP A 10 -15.77 -5.96 -3.70
C ASP A 10 -15.02 -4.64 -3.42
N VAL A 11 -14.01 -4.31 -4.24
CA VAL A 11 -13.29 -3.04 -4.14
C VAL A 11 -14.17 -1.86 -4.51
N ASP A 12 -14.98 -1.98 -5.56
CA ASP A 12 -15.86 -0.92 -6.03
C ASP A 12 -16.96 -0.60 -5.02
N ASP A 13 -17.57 -1.63 -4.41
CA ASP A 13 -18.55 -1.45 -3.34
C ASP A 13 -17.93 -0.81 -2.08
N PHE A 14 -16.70 -1.20 -1.74
CA PHE A 14 -15.94 -0.50 -0.70
C PHE A 14 -15.72 0.98 -1.05
N CYS A 15 -15.26 1.28 -2.27
CA CYS A 15 -15.01 2.65 -2.71
C CYS A 15 -16.28 3.51 -2.68
N ARG A 16 -17.43 2.97 -3.10
CA ARG A 16 -18.73 3.67 -3.04
C ARG A 16 -19.09 4.09 -1.61
N ALA A 17 -18.80 3.25 -0.62
CA ALA A 17 -19.07 3.57 0.78
C ALA A 17 -18.00 4.50 1.40
N PHE A 18 -16.73 4.25 1.10
CA PHE A 18 -15.60 4.91 1.75
C PHE A 18 -15.33 6.32 1.21
N ILE A 19 -15.38 6.53 -0.11
CA ILE A 19 -14.98 7.80 -0.74
C ILE A 19 -15.81 8.99 -0.26
N PRO A 20 -17.15 8.91 -0.14
CA PRO A 20 -17.95 10.04 0.37
C PRO A 20 -17.56 10.43 1.79
N GLN A 21 -17.38 9.44 2.67
CA GLN A 21 -17.00 9.65 4.07
C GLN A 21 -15.60 10.24 4.18
N TRP A 22 -14.65 9.70 3.41
CA TRP A 22 -13.28 10.20 3.35
C TRP A 22 -13.23 11.65 2.84
N THR A 23 -14.00 11.96 1.80
CA THR A 23 -14.08 13.32 1.25
C THR A 23 -14.62 14.30 2.29
N GLN A 24 -15.68 13.92 3.01
CA GLN A 24 -16.24 14.73 4.09
C GLN A 24 -15.22 14.97 5.21
N PHE A 25 -14.56 13.91 5.68
CA PHE A 25 -13.51 14.00 6.69
C PHE A 25 -12.36 14.94 6.27
N CYS A 26 -11.93 14.87 5.01
CA CYS A 26 -10.91 15.78 4.49
C CYS A 26 -11.36 17.25 4.47
N LEU A 27 -12.63 17.51 4.13
CA LEU A 27 -13.20 18.85 4.12
C LEU A 27 -13.29 19.45 5.54
N GLU A 28 -13.75 18.66 6.50
CA GLU A 28 -13.89 19.06 7.92
C GLU A 28 -12.54 19.41 8.54
N ASN A 29 -11.53 18.57 8.33
CA ASN A 29 -10.18 18.78 8.86
C ASN A 29 -9.34 19.78 8.04
N ARG A 30 -9.93 20.44 7.04
CA ARG A 30 -9.27 21.40 6.14
C ARG A 30 -8.03 20.82 5.43
N TYR A 31 -7.98 19.51 5.23
CA TYR A 31 -7.03 18.87 4.32
C TYR A 31 -7.45 19.19 2.87
N ARG A 32 -7.31 20.45 2.48
CA ARG A 32 -7.68 20.92 1.13
C ARG A 32 -6.64 20.43 0.13
N GLN A 33 -6.95 19.33 -0.52
CA GLN A 33 -6.23 18.90 -1.71
C GLN A 33 -7.05 19.23 -2.96
N ARG A 34 -6.34 19.63 -4.02
CA ARG A 34 -6.97 19.88 -5.32
C ARG A 34 -7.50 18.57 -5.88
N HIS A 35 -8.81 18.38 -5.88
CA HIS A 35 -9.45 17.23 -6.51
C HIS A 35 -9.55 17.47 -8.03
N ARG A 36 -8.70 16.78 -8.81
CA ARG A 36 -8.86 16.69 -10.26
C ARG A 36 -9.58 15.38 -10.56
N GLN A 37 -10.62 15.43 -11.39
CA GLN A 37 -11.22 14.21 -11.92
C GLN A 37 -10.16 13.48 -12.75
N ASP A 38 -9.72 12.32 -12.29
CA ASP A 38 -8.89 11.43 -13.08
C ASP A 38 -9.75 10.62 -14.06
N ARG A 39 -9.16 10.23 -15.19
CA ARG A 39 -9.87 9.46 -16.23
C ARG A 39 -10.20 8.03 -15.81
N MET A 40 -9.45 7.50 -14.84
CA MET A 40 -9.61 6.17 -14.28
C MET A 40 -10.11 6.31 -12.84
N SER A 41 -11.04 5.44 -12.46
CA SER A 41 -11.61 5.43 -11.12
C SER A 41 -10.61 4.94 -10.06
N LEU A 42 -10.82 5.34 -8.81
CA LEU A 42 -9.99 4.90 -7.69
C LEU A 42 -10.07 3.38 -7.51
N SER A 43 -11.24 2.77 -7.73
CA SER A 43 -11.45 1.31 -7.63
C SER A 43 -10.62 0.55 -8.66
N GLU A 44 -10.59 0.99 -9.93
CA GLU A 44 -9.75 0.38 -10.97
C GLU A 44 -8.25 0.44 -10.61
N ILE A 45 -7.77 1.58 -10.11
CA ILE A 45 -6.37 1.74 -9.70
C ILE A 45 -6.04 0.79 -8.54
N MET A 46 -6.92 0.71 -7.54
CA MET A 46 -6.76 -0.19 -6.41
C MET A 46 -6.69 -1.66 -6.86
N VAL A 47 -7.57 -2.08 -7.76
CA VAL A 47 -7.58 -3.44 -8.30
C VAL A 47 -6.29 -3.78 -9.02
N ILE A 48 -5.76 -2.87 -9.86
CA ILE A 48 -4.48 -3.09 -10.55
C ILE A 48 -3.33 -3.28 -9.55
N LEU A 49 -3.30 -2.51 -8.46
CA LEU A 49 -2.28 -2.66 -7.41
C LEU A 49 -2.44 -3.99 -6.64
N VAL A 50 -3.66 -4.38 -6.29
CA VAL A 50 -3.91 -5.67 -5.63
C VAL A 50 -3.52 -6.83 -6.55
N LEU A 51 -3.89 -6.77 -7.82
CA LEU A 51 -3.51 -7.78 -8.83
C LEU A 51 -2.00 -7.87 -8.99
N PHE A 52 -1.28 -6.74 -8.95
CA PHE A 52 0.18 -6.76 -8.97
C PHE A 52 0.74 -7.60 -7.81
N HIS A 53 0.25 -7.38 -6.60
CA HIS A 53 0.67 -8.16 -5.43
C HIS A 53 0.29 -9.64 -5.54
N MET A 54 -0.88 -9.97 -6.08
CA MET A 54 -1.32 -11.36 -6.28
C MET A 54 -0.55 -12.09 -7.39
N SER A 55 -0.10 -11.35 -8.41
CA SER A 55 0.59 -11.90 -9.59
C SER A 55 2.03 -12.34 -9.35
N ALA A 56 2.62 -11.97 -8.19
CA ALA A 56 4.01 -12.26 -7.82
C ALA A 56 5.07 -11.75 -8.82
N HIS A 57 4.74 -10.77 -9.68
CA HIS A 57 5.73 -10.13 -10.53
C HIS A 57 6.70 -9.27 -9.72
N ARG A 58 8.00 -9.36 -10.03
CA ARG A 58 9.04 -8.58 -9.34
C ARG A 58 9.00 -7.09 -9.66
N ASN A 59 8.68 -6.74 -10.90
CA ASN A 59 8.74 -5.38 -11.42
C ASN A 59 7.36 -4.90 -11.85
N PHE A 60 6.90 -3.79 -11.27
CA PHE A 60 5.61 -3.19 -11.61
C PHE A 60 5.51 -2.82 -13.10
N LYS A 61 6.59 -2.30 -13.69
CA LYS A 61 6.62 -1.92 -15.12
C LYS A 61 6.34 -3.10 -16.05
N THR A 62 6.95 -4.25 -15.78
CA THR A 62 6.77 -5.47 -16.59
C THR A 62 5.36 -6.01 -16.43
N PHE A 63 4.82 -6.01 -15.22
CA PHE A 63 3.43 -6.36 -14.96
C PHE A 63 2.47 -5.43 -15.71
N TYR A 64 2.65 -4.12 -15.59
CA TYR A 64 1.73 -3.16 -16.17
C TYR A 64 1.72 -3.21 -17.71
N LEU A 65 2.90 -3.16 -18.34
CA LEU A 65 3.02 -3.11 -19.80
C LEU A 65 2.89 -4.49 -20.46
N GLY A 66 3.27 -5.57 -19.76
CA GLY A 66 3.24 -6.92 -20.29
C GLY A 66 1.95 -7.66 -19.97
N PHE A 67 1.43 -7.54 -18.75
CA PHE A 67 0.24 -8.28 -18.33
C PHE A 67 -1.04 -7.45 -18.48
N ILE A 68 -1.13 -6.29 -17.82
CA ILE A 68 -2.34 -5.47 -17.84
C ILE A 68 -2.62 -4.93 -19.25
N TRP A 69 -1.61 -4.32 -19.89
CA TRP A 69 -1.78 -3.72 -21.21
C TRP A 69 -2.05 -4.75 -22.32
N GLN A 70 -1.52 -5.97 -22.24
CA GLN A 70 -1.71 -6.96 -23.31
C GLN A 70 -2.98 -7.78 -23.12
N TYR A 71 -3.29 -8.20 -21.88
CA TYR A 71 -4.36 -9.16 -21.61
C TYR A 71 -5.62 -8.52 -21.04
N HIS A 72 -5.49 -7.47 -20.22
CA HIS A 72 -6.61 -6.85 -19.50
C HIS A 72 -6.98 -5.45 -19.99
N HIS A 73 -6.40 -4.99 -21.11
CA HIS A 73 -6.71 -3.66 -21.64
C HIS A 73 -8.19 -3.49 -22.02
N LYS A 74 -8.87 -4.58 -22.40
CA LYS A 74 -10.31 -4.54 -22.69
C LYS A 74 -11.16 -4.36 -21.43
N ASP A 75 -10.67 -4.85 -20.29
CA ASP A 75 -11.38 -4.77 -19.00
C ASP A 75 -11.26 -3.37 -18.40
N PHE A 76 -10.22 -2.60 -18.78
CA PHE A 76 -9.97 -1.23 -18.33
C PHE A 76 -10.01 -0.25 -19.52
N PRO A 77 -11.18 0.20 -19.98
CA PRO A 77 -11.31 1.04 -21.18
C PRO A 77 -10.63 2.42 -21.03
N THR A 78 -10.45 2.91 -19.81
CA THR A 78 -9.81 4.19 -19.48
C THR A 78 -8.39 4.02 -18.93
N LEU A 79 -7.70 2.93 -19.30
CA LEU A 79 -6.35 2.61 -18.83
C LEU A 79 -5.36 3.78 -19.00
N LEU A 80 -4.70 4.17 -17.91
CA LEU A 80 -3.71 5.25 -17.91
C LEU A 80 -2.39 4.78 -18.54
N SER A 81 -1.57 5.72 -19.04
CA SER A 81 -0.19 5.39 -19.37
C SER A 81 0.60 5.04 -18.10
N TYR A 82 1.63 4.20 -18.21
CA TYR A 82 2.45 3.78 -17.06
C TYR A 82 2.96 4.95 -16.21
N THR A 83 3.46 6.01 -16.84
CA THR A 83 3.98 7.20 -16.15
C THR A 83 2.88 7.95 -15.40
N ARG A 84 1.71 8.08 -16.01
CA ARG A 84 0.54 8.71 -15.38
C ARG A 84 0.03 7.85 -14.23
N PHE A 85 -0.04 6.52 -14.40
CA PHE A 85 -0.46 5.59 -13.37
C PHE A 85 0.41 5.72 -12.11
N ILE A 86 1.74 5.70 -12.25
CA ILE A 86 2.65 5.86 -11.10
C ILE A 86 2.46 7.20 -10.40
N SER A 87 2.16 8.25 -11.15
CA SER A 87 1.91 9.58 -10.56
C SER A 87 0.62 9.61 -9.73
N VAL A 88 -0.36 8.78 -10.06
CA VAL A 88 -1.66 8.71 -9.37
C VAL A 88 -1.69 7.64 -8.28
N ALA A 89 -0.96 6.53 -8.43
CA ALA A 89 -0.98 5.40 -7.49
C ALA A 89 -0.81 5.76 -6.00
N PRO A 90 -0.02 6.77 -5.58
CA PRO A 90 0.06 7.17 -4.17
C PRO A 90 -1.27 7.69 -3.60
N SER A 91 -2.18 8.20 -4.42
CA SER A 91 -3.47 8.76 -3.96
C SER A 91 -4.40 7.69 -3.38
N VAL A 92 -4.28 6.44 -3.86
CA VAL A 92 -5.10 5.32 -3.38
C VAL A 92 -4.52 4.63 -2.15
N LEU A 93 -3.36 5.07 -1.63
CA LEU A 93 -2.70 4.38 -0.51
C LEU A 93 -3.59 4.33 0.74
N VAL A 94 -4.23 5.45 1.09
CA VAL A 94 -5.14 5.52 2.25
C VAL A 94 -6.35 4.59 2.09
N PRO A 95 -7.16 4.69 1.01
CA PRO A 95 -8.30 3.78 0.84
C PRO A 95 -7.87 2.32 0.76
N LEU A 96 -6.70 2.01 0.19
CA LEU A 96 -6.18 0.66 0.07
C LEU A 96 -5.74 0.09 1.43
N CYS A 97 -5.14 0.90 2.31
CA CYS A 97 -4.87 0.51 3.70
C CYS A 97 -6.16 0.28 4.50
N CYS A 98 -7.17 1.14 4.33
CA CYS A 98 -8.47 0.98 4.97
C CYS A 98 -9.19 -0.29 4.48
N TYR A 99 -9.14 -0.55 3.17
CA TYR A 99 -9.67 -1.76 2.56
C TYR A 99 -9.01 -3.03 3.12
N PHE A 100 -7.68 -3.06 3.22
CA PHE A 100 -6.99 -4.19 3.83
C PHE A 100 -7.27 -4.34 5.32
N THR A 101 -7.47 -3.24 6.05
CA THR A 101 -7.89 -3.30 7.44
C THR A 101 -9.28 -3.91 7.59
N ARG A 102 -10.20 -3.64 6.66
CA ARG A 102 -11.52 -4.29 6.61
C ARG A 102 -11.41 -5.79 6.34
N LEU A 103 -10.51 -6.19 5.44
CA LEU A 103 -10.29 -7.61 5.10
C LEU A 103 -9.58 -8.38 6.23
N LYS A 104 -8.76 -7.70 7.03
CA LYS A 104 -8.19 -8.27 8.26
C LYS A 104 -9.33 -8.51 9.24
N GLY A 105 -9.66 -9.77 9.48
CA GLY A 105 -10.66 -10.16 10.46
C GLY A 105 -10.37 -9.63 11.86
N LYS A 106 -11.37 -9.69 12.75
CA LYS A 106 -11.27 -9.19 14.13
C LYS A 106 -10.06 -9.83 14.82
N HIS A 107 -9.12 -9.00 15.26
CA HIS A 107 -7.94 -9.48 15.97
C HIS A 107 -8.36 -10.19 17.26
N ILE A 108 -8.08 -11.49 17.37
CA ILE A 108 -8.27 -12.26 18.61
C ILE A 108 -7.04 -11.99 19.49
N GLY A 109 -6.91 -10.77 20.02
CA GLY A 109 -5.96 -10.36 21.08
C GLY A 109 -4.45 -10.53 20.84
N ILE A 110 -4.02 -11.24 19.80
CA ILE A 110 -2.64 -11.61 19.54
C ILE A 110 -2.32 -11.22 18.10
N THR A 111 -1.91 -9.97 17.89
CA THR A 111 -1.29 -9.56 16.63
C THR A 111 0.18 -9.91 16.70
N PHE A 112 0.58 -11.03 16.09
CA PHE A 112 1.99 -11.38 15.94
C PHE A 112 2.61 -10.45 14.91
N ILE A 113 3.08 -9.29 15.35
CA ILE A 113 3.97 -8.45 14.57
C ILE A 113 5.36 -9.04 14.79
N ASP A 114 5.76 -9.96 13.92
CA ASP A 114 7.13 -10.46 13.94
C ASP A 114 8.02 -9.28 13.54
N SER A 115 8.69 -8.69 14.52
CA SER A 115 9.65 -7.63 14.27
C SER A 115 10.85 -8.29 13.61
N THR A 116 10.81 -8.40 12.27
CA THR A 116 11.95 -8.88 11.51
C THR A 116 13.11 -7.93 11.78
N CYS A 117 14.13 -8.44 12.46
CA CYS A 117 15.33 -7.68 12.78
C CYS A 117 15.95 -7.08 11.51
N LEU A 118 15.97 -5.75 11.40
CA LEU A 118 16.73 -5.07 10.35
C LEU A 118 18.22 -5.17 10.67
N ARG A 119 18.96 -5.93 9.85
CA ARG A 119 20.42 -6.03 9.93
C ARG A 119 21.05 -4.75 9.36
N VAL A 120 21.29 -3.77 10.23
CA VAL A 120 21.84 -2.47 9.83
C VAL A 120 23.36 -2.45 9.88
N CYS A 121 23.96 -2.84 11.02
CA CYS A 121 25.41 -2.80 11.18
C CYS A 121 25.94 -3.90 12.10
N ARG A 122 27.26 -4.15 12.06
CA ARG A 122 27.94 -5.02 13.05
C ARG A 122 28.12 -4.25 14.36
N ASN A 123 28.13 -4.92 15.50
CA ASN A 123 28.23 -4.26 16.82
C ASN A 123 29.40 -3.29 16.96
N ILE A 124 30.52 -3.61 16.31
CA ILE A 124 31.74 -2.79 16.32
C ILE A 124 31.51 -1.39 15.71
N ARG A 125 30.55 -1.23 14.79
CA ARG A 125 30.31 0.03 14.04
C ARG A 125 29.19 0.90 14.61
N ILE A 126 28.54 0.48 15.70
CA ILE A 126 27.42 1.21 16.30
C ILE A 126 27.81 2.63 16.75
N PRO A 127 28.97 2.86 17.41
CA PRO A 127 29.32 4.21 17.88
C PRO A 127 29.51 5.23 16.75
N HIS A 128 29.78 4.76 15.53
CA HIS A 128 29.99 5.59 14.35
C HIS A 128 28.70 5.85 13.55
N HIS A 129 27.57 5.23 13.93
CA HIS A 129 26.34 5.29 13.16
C HIS A 129 25.51 6.54 13.52
N GLN A 130 25.63 7.60 12.71
CA GLN A 130 24.97 8.88 12.99
C GLN A 130 23.48 8.91 12.62
N VAL A 131 23.04 8.10 11.65
CA VAL A 131 21.67 8.17 11.07
C VAL A 131 20.58 7.69 12.04
N PHE A 132 20.93 6.90 13.06
CA PHE A 132 19.99 6.34 14.03
C PHE A 132 20.27 6.74 15.48
N LYS A 133 21.10 7.77 15.67
CA LYS A 133 21.51 8.24 16.99
C LYS A 133 20.28 8.74 17.77
N GLY A 134 19.94 8.07 18.86
CA GLY A 134 18.78 8.40 19.73
C GLY A 134 17.45 7.75 19.35
N ILE A 135 17.40 6.94 18.29
CA ILE A 135 16.20 6.18 17.87
C ILE A 135 16.35 4.69 18.22
N SER A 136 17.58 4.19 18.33
CA SER A 136 17.86 2.77 18.51
C SER A 136 18.28 2.40 19.93
N ASP A 137 17.57 1.47 20.55
CA ASP A 137 18.03 0.71 21.71
C ASP A 137 18.65 -0.62 21.27
N GLY A 138 19.84 -0.94 21.78
CA GLY A 138 20.60 -2.14 21.39
C GLY A 138 19.99 -3.43 21.92
N GLY A 139 19.75 -4.42 21.04
CA GLY A 139 19.29 -5.76 21.42
C GLY A 139 20.45 -6.73 21.72
N LYS A 140 20.29 -7.63 22.70
CA LYS A 140 21.33 -8.55 23.23
C LYS A 140 21.77 -9.71 22.30
N ARG A 141 21.93 -9.52 20.99
CA ARG A 141 22.47 -10.56 20.07
C ARG A 141 23.75 -10.09 19.41
N GLN A 142 24.60 -11.03 18.97
CA GLN A 142 25.90 -10.80 18.30
C GLN A 142 25.84 -9.87 17.07
N TRP A 143 24.62 -9.57 16.60
CA TRP A 143 24.27 -8.54 15.65
C TRP A 143 23.19 -7.67 16.28
N ASP A 144 23.49 -6.40 16.52
CA ASP A 144 22.51 -5.46 17.05
C ASP A 144 21.43 -5.24 15.98
N SER A 145 20.27 -5.80 16.30
CA SER A 145 19.06 -5.69 15.53
C SER A 145 18.35 -4.40 15.92
N PHE A 146 17.96 -3.62 14.93
CA PHE A 146 17.03 -2.52 15.15
C PHE A 146 15.66 -3.07 15.54
N MET A 147 15.26 -2.89 16.80
CA MET A 147 13.86 -2.97 17.21
C MET A 147 13.31 -1.56 17.27
N ASN A 148 12.66 -1.11 16.19
CA ASN A 148 11.69 -0.04 16.31
C ASN A 148 10.38 -0.68 16.71
N LEU A 149 10.06 -0.70 18.00
CA LEU A 149 8.68 -0.76 18.49
C LEU A 149 8.62 -0.11 19.87
N SER A 150 8.52 1.22 19.89
CA SER A 150 7.70 1.88 20.90
C SER A 150 6.24 1.57 20.53
N CYS A 151 5.72 0.45 21.02
CA CYS A 151 4.28 0.22 21.09
C CYS A 151 3.75 0.97 22.31
N ILE A 152 2.87 1.94 22.07
CA ILE A 152 1.75 2.21 22.98
C ILE A 152 0.68 1.17 22.68
#